data_AF-A0A933D7X4-F1
#
_entry.id   AF-A0A933D7X4-F1
#
_cell.length_a   1.000
_cell.length_b   1.000
_cell.length_c   1.000
_cell.angle_alpha   90.00
_cell.angle_beta   90.00
_cell.angle_gamma   90.00
#
_symmetry.space_group_name_H-M   'P 1'
#
loop_
_entity.id
_entity.type
_entity.pdbx_description
1 polymer ?
#
loop_
_entity_poly.entity_id
_entity_poly.type
_entity_poly.pdbx_seq_one_letter_code
_entity_poly.pdbx_strand_id
1 'polypeptide(L)'
;MGYVIIIEHMFAEESTAQQNSESSRTPDWFNALRSEPTYENSFLVEQLAAQATKSSGWNKLYTGFVDLDGTFSYTYKPTDAEKQLLNPEALKKLILEKSQPYIQASDRLTSKLQQRNISLIAVTGRDLSLIQRGQAGGSEYETAHFPQFVVCAGAVGTELYILQHDGSYLLDEQWENYIKNHFGFDRDLLYGGCVSVVERFRQHAPDMKLQFQSRDSLENVQA
;
A
#
# COMPACT_ATOMS: atom_id res chain seq x y z
N MET A 1 -18.32 -0.98 -4.48
CA MET A 1 -17.83 -2.00 -5.43
C MET A 1 -16.39 -1.63 -5.75
N GLY A 2 -15.42 -2.37 -5.20
CA GLY A 2 -14.01 -2.18 -5.57
C GLY A 2 -13.71 -2.95 -6.85
N TYR A 3 -12.98 -2.33 -7.77
CA TYR A 3 -12.46 -2.98 -8.96
C TYR A 3 -11.05 -3.49 -8.64
N VAL A 4 -10.76 -4.76 -8.89
CA VAL A 4 -9.39 -5.26 -8.92
C VAL A 4 -8.92 -5.16 -10.35
N ILE A 5 -7.94 -4.28 -10.60
CA ILE A 5 -7.31 -4.19 -11.92
C ILE A 5 -6.16 -5.20 -11.93
N ILE A 6 -6.32 -6.28 -12.69
CA ILE A 6 -5.23 -7.22 -12.97
C ILE A 6 -4.52 -6.69 -14.22
N ILE A 7 -3.26 -6.31 -14.07
CA ILE A 7 -2.42 -5.91 -15.20
C ILE A 7 -1.58 -7.12 -15.59
N GLU A 8 -1.76 -7.59 -16.82
CA GLU A 8 -0.86 -8.58 -17.43
C GLU A 8 0.37 -7.85 -17.97
N HIS A 9 1.52 -8.03 -17.34
CA HIS A 9 2.79 -7.61 -17.93
C HIS A 9 3.36 -8.76 -18.77
N MET A 10 3.35 -8.55 -20.09
CA MET A 10 4.14 -9.34 -21.03
C MET A 10 5.49 -8.63 -21.23
N PHE A 11 6.59 -9.27 -20.85
CA PHE A 11 7.91 -8.80 -21.25
C PHE A 11 8.09 -9.07 -22.74
N ALA A 12 8.39 -8.04 -23.53
CA ALA A 12 8.66 -8.19 -24.95
C ALA A 12 10.00 -8.87 -25.15
N GLU A 13 10.02 -9.96 -25.92
CA GLU A 13 11.26 -10.57 -26.41
C GLU A 13 11.95 -9.58 -27.36
N GLU A 14 13.13 -9.08 -27.00
CA GLU A 14 14.05 -8.58 -28.02
C GLU A 14 14.50 -9.78 -28.86
N SER A 15 13.86 -9.93 -30.02
CA SER A 15 14.15 -11.01 -30.95
C SER A 15 15.55 -10.83 -31.56
N THR A 16 16.53 -11.52 -30.99
CA THR A 16 17.68 -12.00 -31.77
C THR A 16 17.66 -13.51 -31.79
N ALA A 17 17.38 -14.04 -32.98
CA ALA A 17 17.29 -15.45 -33.27
C ALA A 17 18.53 -16.21 -32.79
N GLN A 18 18.33 -17.11 -31.81
CA GLN A 18 19.03 -18.39 -31.76
C GLN A 18 18.19 -19.35 -30.90
N GLN A 19 17.37 -20.16 -31.58
CA GLN A 19 16.82 -21.39 -31.03
C GLN A 19 17.97 -22.30 -30.61
N ASN A 20 18.33 -22.29 -29.34
CA ASN A 20 19.17 -23.32 -28.73
C ASN A 20 18.78 -23.47 -27.24
N SER A 21 18.05 -24.56 -26.95
CA SER A 21 17.93 -25.18 -25.62
C SER A 21 17.74 -24.24 -24.42
N GLU A 22 16.62 -23.54 -24.31
CA GLU A 22 16.37 -22.68 -23.14
C GLU A 22 15.65 -23.42 -22.02
N SER A 23 16.43 -24.19 -21.26
CA SER A 23 16.13 -24.41 -19.85
C SER A 23 16.16 -23.08 -19.12
N SER A 24 14.99 -22.58 -18.70
CA SER A 24 14.75 -21.77 -17.50
C SER A 24 15.91 -20.91 -16.98
N ARG A 25 16.47 -19.99 -17.79
CA ARG A 25 17.44 -19.04 -17.25
C ARG A 25 16.66 -17.93 -16.55
N THR A 26 16.82 -17.82 -15.25
CA THR A 26 16.29 -16.70 -14.46
C THR A 26 16.77 -15.38 -15.09
N PRO A 27 15.86 -14.43 -15.41
CA PRO A 27 16.23 -13.16 -16.02
C PRO A 27 17.22 -12.39 -15.16
N ASP A 28 18.13 -11.66 -15.81
CA ASP A 28 19.15 -10.87 -15.11
C ASP A 28 18.52 -9.82 -14.19
N TRP A 29 17.40 -9.21 -14.60
CA TRP A 29 16.66 -8.26 -13.76
C TRP A 29 16.14 -8.89 -12.47
N PHE A 30 15.76 -10.18 -12.49
CA PHE A 30 15.25 -10.86 -11.30
C PHE A 30 16.39 -11.20 -10.33
N ASN A 31 17.56 -11.58 -10.86
CA ASN A 31 18.74 -11.79 -10.03
C ASN A 31 19.22 -10.47 -9.41
N ALA A 32 19.20 -9.38 -10.18
CA ALA A 32 19.49 -8.04 -9.68
C ALA A 32 18.50 -7.65 -8.57
N LEU A 33 17.20 -7.79 -8.82
CA LEU A 33 16.16 -7.52 -7.82
C LEU A 33 16.39 -8.33 -6.54
N ARG A 34 16.65 -9.64 -6.64
CA ARG A 34 16.88 -10.49 -5.46
C ARG A 34 18.13 -10.11 -4.66
N SER A 35 19.13 -9.51 -5.31
CA SER A 35 20.36 -9.06 -4.65
C SER A 35 20.22 -7.73 -3.92
N GLU A 36 19.12 -7.01 -4.13
CA GLU A 36 18.86 -5.76 -3.43
C GLU A 36 18.44 -6.03 -1.98
N PRO A 37 19.02 -5.33 -0.98
CA PRO A 37 18.72 -5.56 0.44
C PRO A 37 17.23 -5.49 0.81
N THR A 38 16.46 -4.59 0.18
CA THR A 38 15.01 -4.43 0.39
C THR A 38 14.20 -5.65 -0.07
N TYR A 39 14.76 -6.44 -0.99
CA TYR A 39 14.06 -7.52 -1.69
C TYR A 39 14.59 -8.92 -1.36
N GLU A 40 15.82 -9.05 -0.87
CA GLU A 40 16.47 -10.33 -0.54
C GLU A 40 15.63 -11.21 0.39
N ASN A 41 14.97 -10.60 1.39
CA ASN A 41 14.13 -11.28 2.39
C ASN A 41 12.62 -10.96 2.23
N SER A 42 12.20 -10.62 1.00
CA SER A 42 10.83 -10.22 0.71
C SER A 42 9.94 -11.36 0.21
N PHE A 43 8.67 -11.32 0.60
CA PHE A 43 7.64 -12.20 0.02
C PHE A 43 7.44 -11.95 -1.49
N LEU A 44 7.84 -10.77 -2.00
CA LEU A 44 7.69 -10.41 -3.41
C LEU A 44 8.52 -11.32 -4.31
N VAL A 45 9.80 -11.50 -3.98
CA VAL A 45 10.72 -12.32 -4.78
C VAL A 45 10.22 -13.76 -4.84
N GLU A 46 9.74 -14.32 -3.72
CA GLU A 46 9.16 -15.66 -3.69
C GLU A 46 7.92 -15.79 -4.57
N GLN A 47 7.00 -14.81 -4.50
CA GLN A 47 5.80 -14.84 -5.32
C GLN A 47 6.13 -14.76 -6.81
N LEU A 48 7.03 -13.85 -7.21
CA LEU A 48 7.44 -13.71 -8.61
C LEU A 48 8.10 -14.99 -9.13
N ALA A 49 9.00 -15.61 -8.36
CA ALA A 49 9.61 -16.90 -8.73
C ALA A 49 8.57 -18.03 -8.87
N ALA A 50 7.61 -18.07 -7.94
CA ALA A 50 6.56 -19.09 -7.94
C ALA A 50 5.55 -18.90 -9.08
N GLN A 51 5.35 -17.65 -9.55
CA GLN A 51 4.58 -17.37 -10.77
C GLN A 51 5.33 -17.84 -12.01
N ALA A 52 6.60 -17.46 -12.14
CA ALA A 52 7.44 -17.81 -13.29
C ALA A 52 7.61 -19.32 -13.53
N THR A 53 7.47 -20.12 -12.46
CA THR A 53 7.51 -21.59 -12.54
C THR A 53 6.19 -22.20 -13.02
N LYS A 54 5.05 -21.53 -12.77
CA LYS A 54 3.69 -22.01 -13.12
C LYS A 54 3.22 -21.50 -14.49
N SER A 55 3.52 -20.24 -14.82
CA SER A 55 3.47 -19.77 -16.21
C SER A 55 4.61 -20.42 -16.97
N SER A 56 4.44 -20.73 -18.26
CA SER A 56 5.43 -21.45 -19.09
C SER A 56 6.70 -20.63 -19.38
N GLY A 57 7.37 -20.11 -18.34
CA GLY A 57 8.46 -19.13 -18.39
C GLY A 57 8.13 -17.82 -17.65
N TRP A 58 9.13 -16.93 -17.57
CA TRP A 58 9.02 -15.58 -17.00
C TRP A 58 8.16 -14.61 -17.84
N ASN A 59 7.59 -15.08 -18.94
CA ASN A 59 6.90 -14.24 -19.94
C ASN A 59 5.51 -13.77 -19.50
N LYS A 60 4.96 -14.27 -18.39
CA LYS A 60 3.67 -13.84 -17.84
C LYS A 60 3.69 -13.80 -16.32
N LEU A 61 3.79 -12.60 -15.77
CA LEU A 61 3.60 -12.32 -14.35
C LEU A 61 2.27 -11.59 -14.16
N TYR A 62 1.49 -12.03 -13.17
CA TYR A 62 0.22 -11.44 -12.81
C TYR A 62 0.38 -10.64 -11.51
N THR A 63 -0.05 -9.39 -11.57
CA THR A 63 -0.17 -8.55 -10.39
C THR A 63 -1.51 -7.82 -10.42
N GLY A 64 -2.12 -7.66 -9.26
CA GLY A 64 -3.33 -6.87 -9.07
C GLY A 64 -3.01 -5.59 -8.32
N PHE A 65 -3.61 -4.49 -8.74
CA PHE A 65 -3.62 -3.24 -7.99
C PHE A 65 -4.96 -3.07 -7.31
N VAL A 66 -4.92 -2.64 -6.06
CA VAL A 66 -6.16 -2.36 -5.32
C VAL A 66 -6.02 -1.13 -4.46
N ASP A 67 -7.04 -0.30 -4.50
CA ASP A 67 -7.20 0.75 -3.52
C ASP A 67 -7.35 0.14 -2.12
N LEU A 68 -6.77 0.79 -1.12
CA LEU A 68 -6.85 0.33 0.26
C LEU A 68 -8.08 0.89 0.96
N ASP A 69 -8.33 2.20 0.86
CA ASP A 69 -9.18 2.94 1.78
C ASP A 69 -10.66 2.88 1.36
N GLY A 70 -11.49 2.25 2.19
CA GLY A 70 -12.89 1.98 1.82
C GLY A 70 -13.07 0.82 0.83
N THR A 71 -11.97 0.19 0.39
CA THR A 71 -11.98 -1.00 -0.46
C THR A 71 -11.53 -2.26 0.30
N PHE A 72 -10.29 -2.30 0.82
CA PHE A 72 -9.74 -3.44 1.59
C PHE A 72 -9.59 -3.14 3.09
N SER A 73 -9.37 -1.87 3.44
CA SER A 73 -9.43 -1.35 4.80
C SER A 73 -10.74 -0.59 4.93
N TYR A 74 -11.78 -1.29 5.42
CA TYR A 74 -13.08 -0.70 5.71
C TYR A 74 -13.29 -0.65 7.21
N THR A 75 -13.57 0.54 7.71
CA THR A 75 -14.05 0.77 9.07
C THR A 75 -15.44 1.38 8.99
N TYR A 76 -16.41 0.73 9.64
CA TYR A 76 -17.75 1.27 9.75
C TYR A 76 -17.72 2.63 10.42
N LYS A 77 -18.33 3.64 9.77
CA LYS A 77 -18.50 4.98 10.32
C LYS A 77 -19.86 5.06 11.02
N PRO A 78 -19.92 5.20 12.36
CA PRO A 78 -21.19 5.33 13.07
C PRO A 78 -21.91 6.62 12.68
N THR A 79 -23.23 6.53 12.63
CA THR A 79 -24.13 7.68 12.47
C THR A 79 -24.10 8.57 13.71
N ASP A 80 -24.53 9.82 13.56
CA ASP A 80 -24.59 10.76 14.70
C ASP A 80 -25.55 10.28 15.79
N ALA A 81 -26.63 9.59 15.40
CA ALA A 81 -27.55 8.96 16.35
C ALA A 81 -26.85 7.86 17.17
N GLU A 82 -26.07 6.98 16.53
CA GLU A 82 -25.31 5.93 17.22
C GLU A 82 -24.26 6.52 18.16
N LYS A 83 -23.57 7.60 17.75
CA LYS A 83 -22.60 8.31 18.60
C LYS A 83 -23.23 8.95 19.84
N GLN A 84 -24.49 9.39 19.75
CA GLN A 84 -25.22 10.00 20.86
C GLN A 84 -25.85 8.95 21.79
N LEU A 85 -26.27 7.81 21.25
CA LEU A 85 -27.00 6.76 21.98
C LEU A 85 -26.08 5.75 22.67
N LEU A 86 -24.89 5.50 22.12
CA LEU A 86 -23.97 4.48 22.62
C LEU A 86 -22.85 5.09 23.45
N ASN A 87 -22.49 4.42 24.54
CA ASN A 87 -21.25 4.72 25.24
C ASN A 87 -20.02 4.30 24.40
N PRO A 88 -18.81 4.79 24.72
CA PRO A 88 -17.62 4.51 23.91
C PRO A 88 -17.33 3.02 23.69
N GLU A 89 -17.50 2.18 24.69
CA GLU A 89 -17.25 0.74 24.59
C GLU A 89 -18.29 0.03 23.69
N ALA A 90 -19.56 0.38 23.80
CA ALA A 90 -20.61 -0.13 22.93
C ALA A 90 -20.42 0.34 21.48
N LEU A 91 -19.94 1.58 21.29
CA LEU A 91 -19.63 2.12 19.97
C LEU A 91 -18.45 1.38 19.32
N LYS A 92 -17.38 1.10 20.07
CA LYS A 92 -16.25 0.27 19.59
C LYS A 92 -16.73 -1.12 19.16
N LYS A 93 -17.55 -1.75 19.98
CA LYS A 93 -18.12 -3.08 19.66
C LYS A 93 -18.95 -3.04 18.39
N LEU A 94 -19.82 -2.03 18.23
CA LEU A 94 -20.61 -1.84 17.02
C LEU A 94 -19.73 -1.66 15.78
N ILE A 95 -18.70 -0.80 15.86
CA ILE A 95 -17.75 -0.57 14.76
C ILE A 95 -17.10 -1.89 14.35
N LEU A 96 -16.61 -2.68 15.31
CA LEU A 96 -15.99 -3.97 15.04
C LEU A 96 -16.99 -4.95 14.42
N GLU A 97 -18.16 -5.13 15.03
CA GLU A 97 -19.22 -6.03 14.53
C GLU A 97 -19.65 -5.69 13.09
N LYS A 98 -19.78 -4.40 12.77
CA LYS A 98 -20.16 -3.92 11.44
C LYS A 98 -19.02 -4.00 10.41
N SER A 99 -17.77 -3.92 10.85
CA SER A 99 -16.59 -4.02 10.00
C SER A 99 -16.18 -5.48 9.72
N GLN A 100 -16.52 -6.41 10.63
CA GLN A 100 -16.09 -7.81 10.58
C GLN A 100 -16.37 -8.54 9.24
N PRO A 101 -17.54 -8.39 8.59
CA PRO A 101 -17.78 -9.06 7.31
C PRO A 101 -16.83 -8.59 6.19
N TYR A 102 -16.45 -7.31 6.20
CA TYR A 102 -15.53 -6.73 5.22
C TYR A 102 -14.10 -7.21 5.45
N ILE A 103 -13.68 -7.29 6.71
CA ILE A 103 -12.40 -7.87 7.12
C ILE A 103 -12.29 -9.31 6.62
N GLN A 104 -13.30 -10.14 6.92
CA GLN A 104 -13.33 -11.55 6.48
C GLN A 104 -13.33 -11.70 4.96
N ALA A 105 -14.02 -10.82 4.24
CA ALA A 105 -14.03 -10.83 2.78
C ALA A 105 -12.64 -10.49 2.20
N SER A 106 -11.99 -9.48 2.76
CA SER A 106 -10.64 -9.03 2.36
C SER A 106 -9.59 -10.10 2.63
N ASP A 107 -9.63 -10.74 3.80
CA ASP A 107 -8.74 -11.85 4.15
C ASP A 107 -8.95 -13.04 3.21
N ARG A 108 -10.20 -13.42 2.97
CA ARG A 108 -10.53 -14.53 2.06
C ARG A 108 -10.04 -14.26 0.64
N LEU A 109 -10.16 -13.03 0.13
CA LEU A 109 -9.67 -12.68 -1.20
C LEU A 109 -8.14 -12.69 -1.25
N THR A 110 -7.49 -12.11 -0.25
CA THR A 110 -6.02 -12.08 -0.13
C THR A 110 -5.45 -13.49 -0.08
N SER A 111 -5.98 -14.36 0.79
CA SER A 111 -5.54 -15.76 0.87
C SER A 111 -5.76 -16.52 -0.44
N LYS A 112 -6.88 -16.31 -1.14
CA LYS A 112 -7.13 -16.95 -2.44
C LYS A 112 -6.12 -16.52 -3.51
N LEU A 113 -5.73 -15.25 -3.53
CA LEU A 113 -4.78 -14.72 -4.51
C LEU A 113 -3.35 -15.19 -4.18
N GLN A 114 -2.99 -15.19 -2.89
CA GLN A 114 -1.72 -15.78 -2.41
C GLN A 114 -1.60 -17.26 -2.79
N GLN A 115 -2.66 -18.07 -2.61
CA GLN A 115 -2.67 -19.48 -3.04
C GLN A 115 -2.45 -19.67 -4.55
N ARG A 116 -2.80 -18.65 -5.34
CA ARG A 116 -2.59 -18.62 -6.80
C ARG A 116 -1.26 -17.95 -7.18
N ASN A 117 -0.44 -17.56 -6.21
CA ASN A 117 0.77 -16.75 -6.38
C ASN A 117 0.52 -15.40 -7.05
N ILE A 118 -0.71 -14.87 -7.03
CA ILE A 118 -0.99 -13.55 -7.61
C ILE A 118 -0.66 -12.51 -6.55
N SER A 119 0.33 -11.67 -6.86
CA SER A 119 0.69 -10.55 -6.01
C SER A 119 -0.39 -9.48 -6.03
N LEU A 120 -0.71 -8.93 -4.86
CA LEU A 120 -1.54 -7.73 -4.73
C LEU A 120 -0.67 -6.58 -4.25
N ILE A 121 -0.76 -5.46 -4.96
CA ILE A 121 -0.21 -4.17 -4.59
C ILE A 121 -1.36 -3.34 -4.04
N ALA A 122 -1.33 -3.06 -2.74
CA ALA A 122 -2.24 -2.09 -2.15
C ALA A 122 -1.78 -0.68 -2.50
N VAL A 123 -2.70 0.19 -2.87
CA VAL A 123 -2.46 1.60 -3.20
C VAL A 123 -3.29 2.43 -2.26
N THR A 124 -2.67 3.42 -1.62
CA THR A 124 -3.35 4.31 -0.68
C THR A 124 -2.85 5.74 -0.86
N GLY A 125 -3.74 6.71 -0.57
CA GLY A 125 -3.34 8.10 -0.43
C GLY A 125 -2.63 8.39 0.89
N ARG A 126 -2.65 7.45 1.84
CA ARG A 126 -2.03 7.57 3.17
C ARG A 126 -0.54 7.20 3.10
N ASP A 127 0.20 7.62 4.12
CA ASP A 127 1.57 7.14 4.32
C ASP A 127 1.52 5.78 5.01
N LEU A 128 2.29 4.81 4.51
CA LEU A 128 2.24 3.48 5.12
C LEU A 128 2.75 3.50 6.56
N SER A 129 3.75 4.34 6.87
CA SER A 129 4.22 4.56 8.23
C SER A 129 3.09 5.05 9.17
N LEU A 130 2.11 5.81 8.67
CA LEU A 130 0.92 6.22 9.43
C LEU A 130 -0.06 5.07 9.61
N ILE A 131 -0.27 4.26 8.59
CA ILE A 131 -1.11 3.06 8.67
C ILE A 131 -0.56 2.11 9.73
N GLN A 132 0.75 1.80 9.67
CA GLN A 132 1.43 0.91 10.63
C GLN A 132 1.39 1.47 12.07
N ARG A 133 1.63 2.78 12.25
CA ARG A 133 1.51 3.44 13.57
C ARG A 133 0.08 3.37 14.11
N GLY A 134 -0.92 3.49 13.25
CA GLY A 134 -2.33 3.30 13.62
C GLY A 134 -2.65 1.91 14.16
N GLN A 135 -1.88 0.88 13.75
CA GLN A 135 -2.01 -0.50 14.24
C GLN A 135 -1.29 -0.77 15.56
N ALA A 136 -0.27 0.03 15.91
CA ALA A 136 0.59 -0.18 17.08
C ALA A 136 -0.01 0.32 18.42
N GLY A 137 -1.32 0.63 18.47
CA GLY A 137 -2.06 0.79 19.73
C GLY A 137 -2.02 2.17 20.39
N GLY A 138 -2.35 3.24 19.65
CA GLY A 138 -2.33 4.62 20.19
C GLY A 138 -3.58 5.46 19.99
N SER A 139 -4.64 4.98 19.33
CA SER A 139 -5.87 5.77 19.12
C SER A 139 -7.10 5.01 19.59
N GLU A 140 -8.11 5.73 20.10
CA GLU A 140 -9.35 5.22 20.70
C GLU A 140 -10.23 4.38 19.75
N TYR A 141 -9.74 4.09 18.54
CA TYR A 141 -10.42 3.36 17.46
C TYR A 141 -9.48 2.32 16.83
N GLU A 142 -8.90 1.43 17.63
CA GLU A 142 -8.28 0.17 17.16
C GLU A 142 -9.25 -0.62 16.27
N THR A 143 -9.32 -0.38 14.97
CA THR A 143 -10.12 -1.21 14.03
C THR A 143 -9.74 -1.07 12.54
N ALA A 144 -8.58 -0.51 12.19
CA ALA A 144 -8.08 -0.67 10.82
C ALA A 144 -7.31 -1.98 10.72
N HIS A 145 -8.04 -3.08 10.50
CA HIS A 145 -7.42 -4.30 9.99
C HIS A 145 -6.70 -3.94 8.69
N PHE A 146 -5.40 -4.21 8.64
CA PHE A 146 -4.58 -4.05 7.44
C PHE A 146 -4.18 -5.44 6.98
N PRO A 147 -4.80 -5.97 5.92
CA PRO A 147 -4.34 -7.20 5.30
C PRO A 147 -2.87 -7.05 4.91
N GLN A 148 -2.07 -8.11 5.07
CA GLN A 148 -0.68 -8.08 4.64
C GLN A 148 -0.62 -8.19 3.12
N PHE A 149 -0.29 -7.06 2.47
CA PHE A 149 -0.01 -7.00 1.04
C PHE A 149 1.49 -7.16 0.82
N VAL A 150 1.86 -7.78 -0.31
CA VAL A 150 3.28 -8.00 -0.60
C VAL A 150 3.99 -6.71 -0.95
N VAL A 151 3.25 -5.77 -1.55
CA VAL A 151 3.70 -4.40 -1.80
C VAL A 151 2.59 -3.43 -1.40
N CYS A 152 2.99 -2.33 -0.78
CA CYS A 152 2.12 -1.20 -0.48
C CYS A 152 2.67 0.08 -1.11
N ALA A 153 1.91 0.66 -2.01
CA ALA A 153 2.15 1.94 -2.64
C ALA A 153 1.47 3.05 -1.81
N GLY A 154 2.26 3.74 -1.00
CA GLY A 154 1.80 4.88 -0.19
C GLY A 154 1.81 6.18 -0.99
N ALA A 155 1.15 7.21 -0.44
CA ALA A 155 1.07 8.54 -1.05
C ALA A 155 0.85 8.51 -2.57
N VAL A 156 -0.14 7.70 -3.00
CA VAL A 156 -0.52 7.50 -4.41
C VAL A 156 0.65 7.01 -5.29
N GLY A 157 1.48 6.10 -4.75
CA GLY A 157 2.58 5.46 -5.46
C GLY A 157 3.88 6.23 -5.49
N THR A 158 4.01 7.31 -4.73
CA THR A 158 5.28 8.05 -4.60
C THR A 158 6.26 7.37 -3.65
N GLU A 159 5.79 6.40 -2.87
CA GLU A 159 6.57 5.51 -2.02
C GLU A 159 6.10 4.07 -2.22
N LEU A 160 7.04 3.12 -2.22
CA LEU A 160 6.76 1.70 -2.30
C LEU A 160 7.35 1.02 -1.06
N TYR A 161 6.55 0.19 -0.42
CA TYR A 161 6.94 -0.58 0.75
C TYR A 161 6.78 -2.07 0.50
N ILE A 162 7.82 -2.83 0.81
CA ILE A 162 7.94 -4.25 0.50
C ILE A 162 7.82 -5.07 1.78
N LEU A 163 6.88 -6.02 1.80
CA LEU A 163 6.66 -6.92 2.93
C LEU A 163 7.81 -7.93 3.06
N GLN A 164 8.41 -7.94 4.25
CA GLN A 164 9.48 -8.86 4.64
C GLN A 164 8.92 -10.10 5.35
N HIS A 165 9.71 -11.18 5.38
CA HIS A 165 9.30 -12.43 6.05
C HIS A 165 9.04 -12.31 7.56
N ASP A 166 9.61 -11.31 8.22
CA ASP A 166 9.34 -11.02 9.64
C ASP A 166 8.03 -10.23 9.86
N GLY A 167 7.31 -9.90 8.79
CA GLY A 167 6.05 -9.14 8.81
C GLY A 167 6.24 -7.63 8.80
N SER A 168 7.47 -7.13 8.80
CA SER A 168 7.77 -5.70 8.63
C SER A 168 7.66 -5.26 7.17
N TYR A 169 7.60 -3.95 6.95
CA TYR A 169 7.74 -3.37 5.62
C TYR A 169 8.99 -2.51 5.53
N LEU A 170 9.74 -2.66 4.44
CA LEU A 170 10.88 -1.81 4.11
C LEU A 170 10.53 -0.88 2.95
N LEU A 171 10.98 0.37 3.02
CA LEU A 171 10.84 1.33 1.93
C LEU A 171 11.79 0.97 0.78
N ASP A 172 11.31 1.06 -0.46
CA ASP A 172 12.15 1.07 -1.65
C ASP A 172 12.74 2.48 -1.85
N GLU A 173 13.94 2.68 -1.29
CA GLU A 173 14.68 3.93 -1.42
C GLU A 173 15.11 4.23 -2.87
N GLN A 174 15.29 3.21 -3.72
CA GLN A 174 15.63 3.45 -5.13
C GLN A 174 14.46 4.07 -5.87
N TRP A 175 13.24 3.56 -5.64
CA TRP A 175 12.02 4.15 -6.16
C TRP A 175 11.79 5.56 -5.63
N GLU A 176 11.95 5.76 -4.31
CA GLU A 176 11.77 7.08 -3.71
C GLU A 176 12.75 8.11 -4.32
N ASN A 177 14.01 7.72 -4.47
CA ASN A 177 15.03 8.56 -5.10
C ASN A 177 14.74 8.81 -6.59
N TYR A 178 14.23 7.81 -7.31
CA TYR A 178 13.80 7.99 -8.70
C TYR A 178 12.66 9.00 -8.80
N ILE A 179 11.65 8.91 -7.93
CA ILE A 179 10.54 9.87 -7.88
C ILE A 179 11.05 11.30 -7.61
N LYS A 180 11.90 11.46 -6.60
CA LYS A 180 12.51 12.75 -6.24
C LYS A 180 13.32 13.34 -7.40
N ASN A 181 14.21 12.56 -8.00
CA ASN A 181 15.18 13.07 -8.97
C ASN A 181 14.63 13.18 -10.39
N HIS A 182 13.74 12.26 -10.80
CA HIS A 182 13.23 12.22 -12.16
C HIS A 182 11.98 13.07 -12.35
N PHE A 183 11.05 13.03 -11.39
CA PHE A 183 9.81 13.80 -11.45
C PHE A 183 9.86 15.10 -10.64
N GLY A 184 10.93 15.34 -9.87
CA GLY A 184 11.04 16.50 -9.01
C GLY A 184 10.05 16.49 -7.84
N PHE A 185 9.49 15.32 -7.52
CA PHE A 185 8.48 15.20 -6.49
C PHE A 185 9.15 14.87 -5.15
N ASP A 186 9.42 15.92 -4.37
CA ASP A 186 9.91 15.81 -3.01
C ASP A 186 8.79 16.17 -2.02
N ARG A 187 8.38 15.17 -1.26
CA ARG A 187 7.27 15.26 -0.31
C ARG A 187 7.58 16.19 0.86
N ASP A 188 8.79 16.18 1.37
CA ASP A 188 9.18 17.01 2.51
C ASP A 188 9.27 18.49 2.08
N LEU A 189 9.75 18.76 0.87
CA LEU A 189 9.71 20.10 0.29
C LEU A 189 8.26 20.60 0.10
N LEU A 190 7.36 19.75 -0.43
CA LEU A 190 5.96 20.11 -0.61
C LEU A 190 5.28 20.40 0.74
N TYR A 191 5.52 19.57 1.75
CA TYR A 191 5.00 19.78 3.09
C TYR A 191 5.51 21.09 3.71
N GLY A 192 6.82 21.36 3.63
CA GLY A 192 7.41 22.61 4.10
C GLY A 192 6.83 23.85 3.40
N GLY A 193 6.55 23.74 2.10
CA GLY A 193 5.85 24.76 1.33
C GLY A 193 4.44 25.04 1.86
N CYS A 194 3.65 23.99 2.12
CA CYS A 194 2.31 24.11 2.69
C CYS A 194 2.31 24.78 4.08
N VAL A 195 3.23 24.38 4.96
CA VAL A 195 3.39 25.01 6.29
C VAL A 195 3.71 26.50 6.14
N SER A 196 4.65 26.84 5.26
CA SER A 196 5.03 28.23 4.98
C SER A 196 3.85 29.08 4.47
N VAL A 197 2.99 28.51 3.63
CA VAL A 197 1.77 29.19 3.15
C VAL A 197 0.80 29.46 4.29
N VAL A 198 0.58 28.48 5.18
CA VAL A 198 -0.29 28.65 6.36
C VAL A 198 0.24 29.73 7.29
N GLU A 199 1.54 29.73 7.55
CA GLU A 199 2.18 30.76 8.39
C GLU A 199 2.03 32.16 7.79
N ARG A 200 2.32 32.33 6.50
CA ARG A 200 2.13 33.62 5.80
C ARG A 200 0.66 34.04 5.81
N PHE A 201 -0.27 33.11 5.61
CA PHE A 201 -1.70 33.41 5.64
C PHE A 201 -2.11 33.94 7.02
N ARG A 202 -1.70 33.30 8.11
CA ARG A 202 -1.99 33.74 9.49
C ARG A 202 -1.46 35.15 9.78
N GLN A 203 -0.32 35.52 9.20
CA GLN A 203 0.24 36.86 9.35
C GLN A 203 -0.60 37.94 8.65
N HIS A 204 -1.23 37.62 7.51
CA HIS A 204 -1.96 38.59 6.68
C HIS A 204 -3.48 38.59 6.91
N ALA A 205 -4.03 37.50 7.43
CA ALA A 205 -5.45 37.33 7.71
C ALA A 205 -5.65 36.62 9.07
N PRO A 206 -5.32 37.28 10.20
CA PRO A 206 -5.31 36.65 11.53
C PRO A 206 -6.69 36.16 11.99
N ASP A 207 -7.76 36.78 11.49
CA ASP A 207 -9.14 36.41 11.81
C ASP A 207 -9.68 35.26 10.94
N MET A 208 -8.89 34.78 9.97
CA MET A 208 -9.26 33.68 9.07
C MET A 208 -8.43 32.42 9.37
N LYS A 209 -9.03 31.26 9.12
CA LYS A 209 -8.36 29.96 9.31
C LYS A 209 -8.08 29.30 7.97
N LEU A 210 -6.80 29.21 7.61
CA LEU A 210 -6.30 28.29 6.58
C LEU A 210 -5.59 27.13 7.28
N GLN A 211 -6.01 25.91 6.95
CA GLN A 211 -5.31 24.70 7.38
C GLN A 211 -5.30 23.71 6.21
N PHE A 212 -4.15 23.11 5.95
CA PHE A 212 -4.09 21.87 5.18
C PHE A 212 -4.37 20.69 6.10
N GLN A 213 -4.84 19.59 5.54
CA GLN A 213 -4.93 18.33 6.26
C GLN A 213 -3.53 17.97 6.79
N SER A 214 -3.43 17.69 8.09
CA SER A 214 -2.12 17.44 8.73
C SER A 214 -1.56 16.13 8.20
N ARG A 215 -0.34 16.12 7.63
CA ARG A 215 0.31 14.92 7.10
C ARG A 215 0.24 13.76 8.09
N ASP A 216 0.64 14.02 9.34
CA ASP A 216 0.80 13.01 10.38
C ASP A 216 -0.42 12.86 11.33
N SER A 217 -1.56 13.48 11.02
CA SER A 217 -2.73 13.33 11.92
C SER A 217 -3.37 11.95 11.82
N LEU A 218 -3.76 11.40 12.97
CA LEU A 218 -4.58 10.19 13.07
C LEU A 218 -5.91 10.31 12.31
N GLU A 219 -6.43 11.52 12.11
CA GLU A 219 -7.60 11.78 11.27
C GLU A 219 -7.40 11.29 9.82
N ASN A 220 -6.16 11.27 9.31
CA ASN A 220 -5.84 10.71 7.98
C ASN A 220 -5.86 9.20 7.96
N VAL A 221 -5.68 8.54 9.11
CA VAL A 221 -5.78 7.09 9.24
C VAL A 221 -7.26 6.67 9.27
N GLN A 222 -8.17 7.56 9.68
CA GLN A 222 -9.60 7.29 9.90
C GLN A 222 -10.53 7.86 8.81
N ALA A 223 -10.00 8.68 7.90
CA ALA A 223 -10.73 9.34 6.82
C ALA A 223 -11.23 8.35 5.75
#